data_AF-A0A1E4HHA1-F1
#
_entry.id   AF-A0A1E4HHA1-F1
#
_cell.length_a   1.000
_cell.length_b   1.000
_cell.length_c   1.000
_cell.angle_alpha   90.00
_cell.angle_beta   90.00
_cell.angle_gamma   90.00
#
_symmetry.space_group_name_H-M   'P 1'
#
loop_
_entity.id
_entity.type
_entity.pdbx_description
1 polymer ?
#
loop_
_entity_poly.entity_id
_entity_poly.type
_entity_poly.pdbx_seq_one_letter_code
_entity_poly.pdbx_strand_id
1 'polypeptide(L)'
;MIQHIDDHIPPFDDAAQEREWLAQENAMRRERLQLDSTGDDARSRRYRLLARTLREPLPDALPADFARQLAARVAAGPAGRSVESLLALALAIALAVAAGAVVAIYGGTWLPSFAALLPAPHAPATHWLLALGGCLGASWLLGLWQRQIGKRPD
;
A
#
# COMPACT_ATOMS: atom_id res chain seq x y z
N MET A 1 11.35 -3.99 -21.33
CA MET A 1 11.78 -5.02 -20.34
C MET A 1 10.52 -5.44 -19.60
N ILE A 2 9.91 -6.54 -20.03
CA ILE A 2 8.62 -7.02 -19.50
C ILE A 2 8.94 -7.76 -18.21
N GLN A 3 8.52 -7.23 -17.06
CA GLN A 3 8.58 -7.95 -15.80
C GLN A 3 7.69 -9.19 -15.91
N HIS A 4 8.31 -10.36 -15.87
CA HIS A 4 7.65 -11.65 -15.81
C HIS A 4 7.00 -11.74 -14.41
N ILE A 5 5.67 -11.68 -14.36
CA ILE A 5 4.86 -11.68 -13.13
C ILE A 5 4.74 -13.10 -12.52
N ASP A 6 5.51 -14.08 -13.01
CA ASP A 6 5.27 -15.50 -12.73
C ASP A 6 6.09 -16.13 -11.58
N ASP A 7 6.99 -15.42 -10.88
CA ASP A 7 8.06 -16.12 -10.13
C ASP A 7 8.15 -15.93 -8.59
N HIS A 8 7.09 -15.52 -7.88
CA HIS A 8 7.13 -15.55 -6.40
C HIS A 8 5.88 -16.16 -5.77
N ILE A 9 5.71 -17.47 -5.95
CA ILE A 9 5.07 -18.28 -4.91
C ILE A 9 6.10 -18.41 -3.78
N PRO A 10 5.85 -17.89 -2.58
CA PRO A 10 6.77 -18.04 -1.47
C PRO A 10 7.01 -19.55 -1.20
N PRO A 11 8.24 -19.95 -0.87
CA PRO A 11 8.55 -21.35 -0.60
C PRO A 11 7.66 -21.87 0.54
N PHE A 12 7.16 -23.09 0.41
CA PHE A 12 6.38 -23.72 1.47
C PHE A 12 7.30 -24.08 2.64
N ASP A 13 6.88 -23.74 3.85
CA ASP A 13 7.61 -24.08 5.08
C ASP A 13 7.52 -25.58 5.42
N ASP A 14 6.54 -26.30 4.84
CA ASP A 14 6.28 -27.72 5.08
C ASP A 14 6.03 -28.50 3.77
N ALA A 15 6.74 -29.62 3.60
CA ALA A 15 6.58 -30.55 2.49
C ALA A 15 5.18 -31.19 2.42
N ALA A 16 4.47 -31.31 3.56
CA ALA A 16 3.08 -31.76 3.54
C ALA A 16 2.15 -30.70 2.93
N GLN A 17 2.41 -29.42 3.22
CA GLN A 17 1.67 -28.29 2.66
C GLN A 17 1.94 -28.12 1.16
N GLU A 18 3.17 -28.34 0.72
CA GLU A 18 3.50 -28.35 -0.71
C GLU A 18 2.77 -29.47 -1.46
N ARG A 19 2.78 -30.70 -0.92
CA ARG A 19 2.02 -31.83 -1.51
C ARG A 19 0.53 -31.54 -1.58
N GLU A 20 0.01 -30.87 -0.56
CA GLU A 20 -1.39 -30.44 -0.50
C GLU A 20 -1.72 -29.46 -1.62
N TRP A 21 -0.90 -28.43 -1.75
CA TRP A 21 -1.06 -27.41 -2.76
C TRP A 21 -0.97 -28.00 -4.17
N LEU A 22 -0.01 -28.89 -4.42
CA LEU A 22 0.13 -29.60 -5.70
C LEU A 22 -1.10 -30.45 -6.03
N ALA A 23 -1.69 -31.13 -5.04
CA ALA A 23 -2.91 -31.92 -5.26
C ALA A 23 -4.09 -31.02 -5.68
N GLN A 24 -4.22 -29.84 -5.06
CA GLN A 24 -5.25 -28.85 -5.41
C GLN A 24 -5.02 -28.27 -6.80
N GLU A 25 -3.80 -27.84 -7.10
CA GLU A 25 -3.41 -27.25 -8.39
C GLU A 25 -3.62 -28.24 -9.54
N ASN A 26 -3.22 -29.50 -9.35
CA ASN A 26 -3.46 -30.56 -10.33
C ASN A 26 -4.94 -30.83 -10.55
N ALA A 27 -5.75 -30.88 -9.48
CA ALA A 27 -7.19 -31.09 -9.59
C ALA A 27 -7.87 -29.94 -10.35
N MET A 28 -7.52 -28.68 -10.02
CA MET A 28 -8.02 -27.49 -10.73
C MET A 28 -7.63 -27.49 -12.20
N ARG A 29 -6.36 -27.81 -12.53
CA ARG A 29 -5.88 -27.87 -13.91
C ARG A 29 -6.59 -28.96 -14.71
N ARG A 30 -6.79 -30.15 -14.14
CA ARG A 30 -7.49 -31.25 -14.80
C ARG A 30 -8.96 -30.91 -15.07
N GLU A 31 -9.64 -30.24 -14.14
CA GLU A 31 -11.02 -29.76 -14.34
C GLU A 31 -11.09 -28.69 -15.44
N ARG A 32 -10.13 -27.75 -15.46
CA ARG A 32 -10.05 -26.73 -16.54
C ARG A 32 -9.88 -27.35 -17.93
N LEU A 33 -9.12 -28.43 -18.01
CA LEU A 33 -8.85 -29.17 -19.25
C LEU A 33 -9.91 -30.25 -19.55
N GLN A 34 -10.97 -30.37 -18.74
CA GLN A 34 -12.02 -31.39 -18.86
C GLN A 34 -11.47 -32.82 -19.00
N LEU A 35 -10.37 -33.12 -18.30
CA LEU A 35 -9.75 -34.44 -18.32
C LEU A 35 -10.61 -35.45 -17.54
N ASP A 36 -10.58 -36.71 -17.98
CA ASP A 36 -11.40 -37.77 -17.39
C ASP A 36 -11.18 -37.91 -15.87
N SER A 37 -12.27 -38.25 -15.18
CA SER A 37 -12.40 -38.35 -13.73
C SER A 37 -12.33 -39.79 -13.21
N THR A 38 -12.35 -40.78 -14.11
CA THR A 38 -12.43 -42.21 -13.78
C THR A 38 -11.23 -42.77 -13.00
N GLY A 39 -10.13 -42.03 -12.84
CA GLY A 39 -8.98 -42.41 -12.01
C GLY A 39 -8.73 -41.54 -10.78
N ASP A 40 -9.60 -40.56 -10.50
CA ASP A 40 -9.36 -39.62 -9.41
C ASP A 40 -9.63 -40.25 -8.03
N ASP A 41 -8.72 -40.04 -7.11
CA ASP A 41 -8.90 -40.36 -5.69
C ASP A 41 -10.02 -39.50 -5.06
N ALA A 42 -10.52 -39.94 -3.90
CA ALA A 42 -11.63 -39.25 -3.22
C ALA A 42 -11.34 -37.78 -2.93
N ARG A 43 -10.06 -37.44 -2.76
CA ARG A 43 -9.58 -36.09 -2.49
C ARG A 43 -9.65 -35.19 -3.73
N SER A 44 -9.10 -35.66 -4.85
CA SER A 44 -9.11 -34.92 -6.11
C SER A 44 -10.53 -34.67 -6.61
N ARG A 45 -11.45 -35.63 -6.39
CA ARG A 45 -12.88 -35.44 -6.69
C ARG A 45 -13.49 -34.27 -5.89
N ARG A 46 -13.13 -34.11 -4.61
CA ARG A 46 -13.57 -32.98 -3.78
C ARG A 46 -13.01 -31.66 -4.31
N TYR A 47 -11.73 -31.63 -4.65
CA TYR A 47 -11.11 -30.42 -5.21
C TYR A 47 -11.66 -30.03 -6.58
N ARG A 48 -12.00 -31.00 -7.44
CA ARG A 48 -12.70 -30.72 -8.69
C ARG A 48 -14.10 -30.15 -8.47
N LEU A 49 -14.85 -30.70 -7.52
CA LEU A 49 -16.16 -30.16 -7.15
C LEU A 49 -16.04 -28.70 -6.69
N LEU A 50 -15.07 -28.40 -5.82
CA LEU A 50 -14.80 -27.02 -5.38
C LEU A 50 -14.42 -26.12 -6.55
N ALA A 51 -13.53 -26.57 -7.43
CA ALA A 51 -13.14 -25.81 -8.61
C ALA A 51 -14.34 -25.49 -9.52
N ARG A 52 -15.25 -26.45 -9.68
CA ARG A 52 -16.49 -26.27 -10.45
C ARG A 52 -17.44 -25.30 -9.77
N THR A 53 -17.68 -25.44 -8.47
CA THR A 53 -18.55 -24.54 -7.71
C THR A 53 -18.03 -23.10 -7.71
N LEU A 54 -16.72 -22.90 -7.60
CA LEU A 54 -16.11 -21.56 -7.66
C LEU A 54 -16.18 -20.94 -9.06
N ARG A 55 -16.26 -21.78 -10.10
CA ARG A 55 -16.33 -21.34 -11.50
C ARG A 55 -17.76 -21.11 -11.95
N GLU A 56 -18.74 -21.67 -11.24
CA GLU A 56 -20.14 -21.41 -11.51
C GLU A 56 -20.36 -19.89 -11.43
N PRO A 57 -20.87 -19.26 -12.50
CA PRO A 57 -21.13 -17.83 -12.48
C PRO A 57 -22.11 -17.55 -11.35
N LEU A 58 -21.74 -16.64 -10.46
CA LEU A 58 -22.59 -16.27 -9.34
C LEU A 58 -23.95 -15.82 -9.92
N PRO A 59 -25.07 -16.47 -9.55
CA PRO A 59 -26.37 -16.08 -10.07
C PRO A 59 -26.77 -14.78 -9.37
N ASP A 60 -26.36 -13.65 -9.96
CA ASP A 60 -27.06 -12.37 -10.01
C ASP A 60 -26.10 -11.26 -10.40
N ALA A 61 -26.61 -10.33 -11.22
CA ALA A 61 -25.92 -9.10 -11.53
C ALA A 61 -25.60 -8.37 -10.22
N LEU A 62 -24.31 -8.10 -10.00
CA LEU A 62 -23.89 -7.29 -8.86
C LEU A 62 -24.68 -5.97 -8.89
N PRO A 63 -25.10 -5.45 -7.72
CA PRO A 63 -25.77 -4.15 -7.66
C PRO A 63 -24.95 -3.10 -8.41
N ALA A 64 -25.60 -2.17 -9.09
CA ALA A 64 -24.92 -1.11 -9.84
C ALA A 64 -23.90 -0.33 -8.98
N ASP A 65 -24.18 -0.23 -7.68
CA ASP A 65 -23.33 0.45 -6.71
C ASP A 65 -22.29 -0.46 -6.02
N PHE A 66 -22.14 -1.72 -6.42
CA PHE A 66 -21.21 -2.65 -5.76
C PHE A 66 -19.79 -2.09 -5.69
N ALA A 67 -19.28 -1.57 -6.81
CA ALA A 67 -17.95 -0.98 -6.86
C ALA A 67 -17.82 0.21 -5.90
N ARG A 68 -18.87 1.04 -5.80
CA ARG A 68 -18.93 2.19 -4.89
C ARG A 68 -18.97 1.75 -3.43
N GLN A 69 -19.77 0.75 -3.09
CA GLN A 69 -19.88 0.21 -1.73
C GLN A 69 -18.59 -0.52 -1.31
N LEU A 70 -17.96 -1.25 -2.22
CA LEU A 70 -16.67 -1.90 -1.97
C LEU A 70 -15.57 -0.86 -1.78
N ALA A 71 -15.49 0.16 -2.64
CA ALA A 71 -14.54 1.25 -2.48
C ALA A 71 -14.73 1.97 -1.14
N ALA A 72 -15.98 2.23 -0.74
CA ALA A 72 -16.28 2.83 0.57
C ALA A 72 -15.84 1.92 1.73
N ARG A 73 -16.07 0.60 1.65
CA ARG A 73 -15.65 -0.37 2.68
C ARG A 73 -14.14 -0.54 2.76
N VAL A 74 -13.43 -0.54 1.62
CA VAL A 74 -11.96 -0.62 1.56
C VAL A 74 -11.34 0.67 2.07
N ALA A 75 -11.91 1.83 1.71
CA ALA A 75 -11.49 3.12 2.25
C ALA A 75 -11.77 3.24 3.76
N ALA A 76 -12.83 2.59 4.24
CA ALA A 76 -13.15 2.44 5.65
C ALA A 76 -12.42 1.27 6.34
N GLY A 77 -11.53 0.56 5.62
CA GLY A 77 -10.65 -0.48 6.18
C GLY A 77 -9.88 0.07 7.39
N PRO A 78 -9.45 -0.80 8.32
CA PRO A 78 -9.15 -0.42 9.70
C PRO A 78 -8.23 0.80 9.75
N ALA A 79 -8.84 1.96 10.02
CA ALA A 79 -8.17 3.24 10.23
C ALA A 79 -7.46 3.28 11.60
N GLY A 80 -7.06 2.10 12.11
CA GLY A 80 -6.13 1.98 13.20
C GLY A 80 -4.80 2.48 12.67
N ARG A 81 -4.33 3.60 13.21
CA ARG A 81 -2.98 4.10 12.97
C ARG A 81 -2.04 2.94 13.28
N SER A 82 -1.51 2.27 12.26
CA SER A 82 -0.69 1.08 12.45
C SER A 82 0.49 1.49 13.34
N VAL A 83 0.97 0.58 14.18
CA VAL A 83 2.15 0.84 15.03
C VAL A 83 3.30 1.40 14.19
N GLU A 84 3.45 0.92 12.96
CA GLU A 84 4.37 1.43 11.94
C GLU A 84 4.16 2.93 11.62
N SER A 85 2.92 3.39 11.44
CA SER A 85 2.61 4.81 11.22
C SER A 85 3.00 5.67 12.43
N LEU A 86 2.81 5.16 13.65
CA LEU A 86 3.20 5.85 14.88
C LEU A 86 4.73 5.91 15.00
N LEU A 87 5.42 4.81 14.69
CA LEU A 87 6.88 4.73 14.70
C LEU A 87 7.50 5.66 13.66
N ALA A 88 6.94 5.70 12.44
CA ALA A 88 7.37 6.60 11.39
C ALA A 88 7.18 8.07 11.78
N LEU A 89 6.07 8.41 12.44
CA LEU A 89 5.84 9.74 12.96
C LEU A 89 6.84 10.10 14.07
N ALA A 90 7.07 9.19 15.02
CA ALA A 90 8.03 9.40 16.10
C ALA A 90 9.46 9.60 15.55
N LEU A 91 9.86 8.79 14.57
CA LEU A 91 11.14 8.93 13.88
C LEU A 91 11.25 10.28 13.16
N ALA A 92 10.20 10.70 12.44
CA ALA A 92 10.19 11.99 11.76
C ALA A 92 10.32 13.16 12.74
N ILE A 93 9.64 13.11 13.89
CA ILE A 93 9.76 14.11 14.95
C ILE A 93 11.18 14.11 15.52
N ALA A 94 11.74 12.93 15.83
CA ALA A 94 13.10 12.81 16.36
C ALA A 94 14.14 13.38 15.38
N LEU A 95 14.01 13.08 14.08
CA LEU A 95 14.87 13.62 13.03
C LEU A 95 14.73 15.14 12.91
N ALA A 96 13.50 15.68 12.98
CA ALA A 96 13.29 17.13 12.93
C ALA A 96 13.93 17.84 14.13
N VAL A 97 13.79 17.29 15.34
CA VAL A 97 14.43 17.82 16.55
C VAL A 97 15.95 17.73 16.46
N ALA A 98 16.49 16.60 16.01
CA ALA A 98 17.93 16.40 15.84
C ALA A 98 18.50 17.36 14.79
N ALA A 99 17.84 17.52 13.64
CA ALA A 99 18.22 18.48 12.61
C ALA A 99 18.19 19.92 13.16
N GLY A 100 17.15 20.30 13.90
CA GLY A 100 17.05 21.60 14.57
C GLY A 100 18.19 21.83 15.56
N ALA A 101 18.56 20.83 16.36
CA ALA A 101 19.68 20.91 17.29
C ALA A 101 21.02 21.06 16.56
N VAL A 102 21.25 20.31 15.47
CA VAL A 102 22.46 20.45 14.63
C VAL A 102 22.56 21.85 14.03
N VAL A 103 21.45 22.40 13.54
CA VAL A 103 21.42 23.78 13.03
C VAL A 103 21.67 24.79 14.15
N ALA A 104 21.11 24.59 15.36
CA ALA A 104 21.33 25.51 16.47
C ALA A 104 22.78 25.52 16.98
N ILE A 105 23.43 24.34 17.03
CA ILE A 105 24.79 24.19 17.56
C ILE A 105 25.84 24.52 16.51
N TYR A 106 25.68 24.01 15.30
CA TYR A 106 26.68 24.08 14.24
C TYR A 106 26.30 25.03 13.11
N GLY A 107 25.06 25.52 13.04
CA GLY A 107 24.60 26.34 11.93
C GLY A 107 25.48 27.57 11.69
N GLY A 108 25.94 28.23 12.75
CA GLY A 108 26.82 29.40 12.61
C GLY A 108 28.10 29.15 11.79
N THR A 109 28.60 27.90 11.70
CA THR A 109 29.84 27.59 10.98
C THR A 109 29.62 27.24 9.50
N TRP A 110 28.46 26.70 9.13
CA TRP A 110 28.22 26.21 7.76
C TRP A 110 27.03 26.88 7.07
N LEU A 111 25.97 27.33 7.78
CA LEU A 111 24.83 28.01 7.17
C LEU A 111 25.24 29.21 6.31
N PRO A 112 26.18 30.08 6.73
CA PRO A 112 26.58 31.24 5.93
C PRO A 112 27.13 30.84 4.55
N SER A 113 27.83 29.71 4.45
CA SER A 113 28.37 29.20 3.18
C SER A 113 27.27 28.76 2.22
N PHE A 114 26.15 28.25 2.73
CA PHE A 114 24.96 27.96 1.91
C PHE A 114 24.15 29.23 1.64
N ALA A 115 24.05 30.16 2.59
CA ALA A 115 23.40 31.44 2.39
C ALA A 115 24.09 32.28 1.30
N ALA A 116 25.40 32.14 1.15
CA ALA A 116 26.17 32.75 0.05
C ALA A 116 25.83 32.18 -1.33
N LEU A 117 25.28 30.96 -1.41
CA LEU A 117 24.78 30.34 -2.64
C LEU A 117 23.33 30.73 -2.94
N LEU A 118 22.60 31.25 -1.94
CA LEU A 118 21.24 31.71 -2.14
C LEU A 118 21.26 33.10 -2.82
N PRO A 119 20.29 33.37 -3.74
CA PRO A 119 20.12 34.70 -4.27
C PRO A 119 19.93 35.70 -3.12
N ALA A 120 20.53 36.89 -3.25
CA ALA A 120 20.49 37.93 -2.23
C ALA A 120 19.07 38.10 -1.64
N PRO A 121 18.93 38.43 -0.35
CA PRO A 121 17.63 38.48 0.33
C PRO A 121 16.63 39.47 -0.31
N HIS A 122 17.11 40.40 -1.13
CA HIS A 122 16.29 41.38 -1.87
C HIS A 122 16.07 41.00 -3.34
N ALA A 123 16.56 39.84 -3.78
CA ALA A 123 16.30 39.36 -5.12
C ALA A 123 14.82 38.95 -5.25
N PRO A 124 14.17 39.24 -6.40
CA PRO A 124 12.80 38.83 -6.65
C PRO A 124 12.62 37.30 -6.57
N ALA A 125 13.67 36.53 -6.87
CA ALA A 125 13.69 35.08 -6.77
C ALA A 125 13.43 34.56 -5.34
N THR A 126 13.89 35.27 -4.30
CA THR A 126 13.72 34.87 -2.89
C THR A 126 12.24 34.93 -2.47
N HIS A 127 11.49 35.90 -3.00
CA HIS A 127 10.06 36.05 -2.76
C HIS A 127 9.26 34.90 -3.40
N TRP A 128 9.65 34.46 -4.60
CA TRP A 128 9.05 33.30 -5.27
C TRP A 128 9.34 31.99 -4.53
N LEU A 129 10.56 31.82 -3.99
CA LEU A 129 10.89 30.65 -3.17
C LEU A 129 10.08 30.61 -1.86
N LEU A 130 9.90 31.76 -1.21
CA LEU A 130 9.05 31.85 -0.01
C LEU A 130 7.58 31.61 -0.33
N ALA A 131 7.08 32.14 -1.44
CA ALA A 131 5.71 31.89 -1.90
C ALA A 131 5.50 30.40 -2.24
N LEU A 132 6.47 29.75 -2.87
CA LEU A 132 6.42 28.33 -3.20
C LEU A 132 6.51 27.45 -1.96
N GLY A 133 7.40 27.77 -1.02
CA GLY A 133 7.49 27.12 0.29
C GLY A 133 6.20 27.28 1.11
N GLY A 134 5.63 28.50 1.11
CA GLY A 134 4.35 28.78 1.75
C GLY A 134 3.18 28.03 1.11
N CYS A 135 3.15 27.95 -0.22
CA CYS A 135 2.13 27.20 -0.97
C CYS A 135 2.19 25.69 -0.69
N LEU A 136 3.40 25.12 -0.69
CA LEU A 136 3.62 23.71 -0.33
C LEU A 136 3.24 23.45 1.13
N GLY A 137 3.66 24.33 2.04
CA GLY A 137 3.32 24.24 3.45
C GLY A 137 1.81 24.31 3.70
N ALA A 138 1.12 25.27 3.08
CA ALA A 138 -0.33 25.41 3.18
C ALA A 138 -1.07 24.22 2.57
N SER A 139 -0.64 23.72 1.40
CA SER A 139 -1.22 22.53 0.76
C SER A 139 -1.04 21.28 1.63
N TRP A 140 0.12 21.14 2.28
CA TRP A 140 0.39 20.04 3.18
C TRP A 140 -0.43 20.14 4.48
N LEU A 141 -0.54 21.34 5.05
CA LEU A 141 -1.36 21.61 6.24
C LEU A 141 -2.85 21.34 5.96
N LEU A 142 -3.35 21.76 4.80
CA LEU A 142 -4.73 21.50 4.37
C LEU A 142 -4.98 20.00 4.17
N GLY A 143 -4.01 19.29 3.58
CA GLY A 143 -4.06 17.83 3.44
C GLY A 143 -4.07 17.09 4.77
N LEU A 144 -3.34 17.59 5.78
CA LEU A 144 -3.38 17.06 7.15
C LEU A 144 -4.74 17.33 7.82
N TRP A 145 -5.31 18.51 7.60
CA TRP A 145 -6.60 18.92 8.16
C TRP A 145 -7.78 18.13 7.57
N GLN A 146 -7.80 17.90 6.26
CA GLN A 146 -8.82 17.08 5.59
C GLN A 146 -8.80 15.62 6.10
N ARG A 147 -7.61 15.08 6.35
CA ARG A 147 -7.45 13.73 6.95
C ARG A 147 -7.93 13.65 8.40
N GLN A 148 -8.01 14.78 9.11
CA GLN A 148 -8.54 14.85 10.47
C GLN A 148 -10.07 15.04 10.47
N ILE A 149 -10.62 15.87 9.57
CA ILE A 149 -12.06 16.14 9.48
C ILE A 149 -12.83 14.91 8.96
N GLY A 150 -12.24 14.13 8.06
CA GLY A 150 -12.84 12.86 7.60
C GLY A 150 -12.94 11.76 8.67
N LYS A 151 -12.48 12.01 9.90
CA LYS A 151 -12.56 11.08 11.04
C LYS A 151 -13.59 11.51 12.11
N ARG A 152 -14.43 12.52 11.85
CA ARG A 152 -15.49 12.93 12.78
C ARG A 152 -16.75 12.10 12.48
N PRO A 153 -17.14 11.15 13.35
CA PRO A 153 -18.40 10.43 13.19
C PRO A 153 -19.54 11.34 13.68
N ASP A 154 -20.52 11.59 12.82
CA ASP A 154 -21.88 11.92 13.23
C ASP A 154 -22.65 10.61 13.51
#